data_AF-A0A7V4YS80-F1
#
_entry.id   AF-A0A7V4YS80-F1
#
_cell.length_a   1.000
_cell.length_b   1.000
_cell.length_c   1.000
_cell.angle_alpha   90.00
_cell.angle_beta   90.00
_cell.angle_gamma   90.00
#
_symmetry.space_group_name_H-M   'P 1'
#
loop_
_entity.id
_entity.type
_entity.pdbx_description
1 polymer ?
#
loop_
_entity_poly.entity_id
_entity_poly.type
_entity_poly.pdbx_seq_one_letter_code
_entity_poly.pdbx_strand_id
1 'polypeptide(L)'
;MRSFSEHLPNNLRFLRKYYDYTQKELAEPFEVSQEGYSKWERGISIPSIRRLQKIANFYKIETSDLLNKKPEDILLILLERKKSQIKKI
;
A
#
# COMPACT_ATOMS: atom_id res chain seq x y z
N MET A 1 14.82 18.40 1.55
CA MET A 1 13.72 18.10 2.49
C MET A 1 13.08 16.80 2.02
N ARG A 2 13.23 15.68 2.75
CA ARG A 2 12.55 14.42 2.38
C ARG A 2 11.06 14.63 2.65
N SER A 3 10.23 14.54 1.62
CA SER A 3 8.78 14.64 1.78
C SER A 3 8.29 13.36 2.47
N PHE A 4 7.47 13.52 3.51
CA PHE A 4 6.94 12.43 4.35
C PHE A 4 6.13 11.37 3.57
N SER A 5 5.90 11.57 2.27
CA SER A 5 5.10 10.72 1.38
C SER A 5 5.83 10.33 0.09
N GLU A 6 7.14 10.52 -0.02
CA GLU A 6 7.91 10.26 -1.25
C GLU A 6 7.70 8.84 -1.81
N HIS A 7 7.54 7.85 -0.93
CA HIS A 7 7.40 6.45 -1.34
C HIS A 7 5.95 5.99 -1.50
N LEU A 8 4.98 6.72 -0.95
CA LEU A 8 3.58 6.30 -0.89
C LEU A 8 2.99 5.94 -2.28
N PRO A 9 3.12 6.77 -3.33
CA PRO A 9 2.57 6.44 -4.65
C PRO A 9 3.14 5.12 -5.22
N ASN A 10 4.45 4.93 -5.07
CA ASN A 10 5.14 3.74 -5.54
C ASN A 10 4.74 2.50 -4.74
N ASN A 11 4.58 2.64 -3.42
CA ASN A 11 4.17 1.56 -2.53
C ASN A 11 2.74 1.09 -2.84
N LEU A 12 1.80 2.01 -3.08
CA LEU A 12 0.43 1.66 -3.48
C LEU A 12 0.41 0.88 -4.81
N ARG A 13 1.18 1.35 -5.79
CA ARG A 13 1.30 0.70 -7.10
C ARG A 13 1.97 -0.67 -7.00
N PHE A 14 3.03 -0.78 -6.19
CA PHE A 14 3.73 -2.02 -5.93
C PHE A 14 2.80 -3.05 -5.29
N LEU A 15 2.16 -2.70 -4.17
CA LEU A 15 1.23 -3.59 -3.45
C LEU A 15 0.09 -4.04 -4.37
N ARG A 16 -0.51 -3.12 -5.12
CA ARG A 16 -1.56 -3.47 -6.08
C ARG A 16 -1.10 -4.52 -7.08
N LYS A 17 0.05 -4.31 -7.72
CA LYS A 17 0.61 -5.24 -8.70
C LYS A 17 1.08 -6.56 -8.08
N TYR A 18 1.63 -6.52 -6.88
CA TYR A 18 2.10 -7.71 -6.16
C TYR A 18 0.96 -8.68 -5.86
N TYR A 19 -0.22 -8.17 -5.56
CA TYR A 19 -1.44 -8.95 -5.34
C TYR A 19 -2.34 -9.09 -6.60
N ASP A 20 -1.84 -8.68 -7.76
CA ASP A 20 -2.52 -8.75 -9.06
C ASP A 20 -3.92 -8.10 -9.12
N TYR A 21 -4.07 -6.96 -8.44
CA TYR A 21 -5.30 -6.18 -8.51
C TYR A 21 -5.26 -5.09 -9.59
N THR A 22 -6.41 -4.80 -10.17
CA THR A 22 -6.66 -3.60 -10.96
C THR A 22 -6.90 -2.38 -10.05
N GLN A 23 -6.74 -1.17 -10.61
CA GLN A 23 -7.05 0.05 -9.85
C GLN A 23 -8.54 0.13 -9.48
N LYS A 24 -9.43 -0.46 -10.29
CA LYS A 24 -10.87 -0.50 -10.04
C LYS A 24 -11.20 -1.42 -8.86
N GLU A 25 -10.60 -2.60 -8.80
CA GLU A 25 -10.81 -3.57 -7.70
C GLU A 25 -10.35 -3.03 -6.35
N LEU A 26 -9.26 -2.25 -6.29
CA LEU A 26 -8.84 -1.62 -5.03
C LEU A 26 -9.60 -0.33 -4.68
N ALA A 27 -10.21 0.33 -5.66
CA ALA A 27 -10.97 1.55 -5.40
C ALA A 27 -12.18 1.29 -4.50
N GLU A 28 -12.86 0.15 -4.69
CA GLU A 28 -14.04 -0.27 -3.95
C GLU A 28 -13.80 -0.42 -2.42
N PRO A 29 -12.86 -1.27 -1.93
CA PRO A 29 -12.62 -1.44 -0.49
C PRO A 29 -12.11 -0.17 0.20
N PHE A 30 -11.52 0.78 -0.56
CA PHE A 30 -11.02 2.05 -0.03
C PHE A 30 -12.00 3.21 -0.20
N GLU A 31 -13.25 2.93 -0.63
CA GLU A 31 -14.34 3.89 -0.79
C GLU A 31 -13.89 5.11 -1.62
N VAL A 32 -13.25 4.86 -2.77
CA VAL A 32 -12.77 5.89 -3.70
C VAL A 32 -13.16 5.52 -5.13
N SER A 33 -13.15 6.48 -6.06
CA SER A 33 -13.25 6.17 -7.48
C SER A 33 -11.94 5.55 -8.00
N GLN A 34 -12.03 4.79 -9.10
CA GLN A 34 -10.83 4.30 -9.81
C GLN A 34 -9.86 5.44 -10.16
N GLU A 35 -10.40 6.58 -10.60
CA GLU A 35 -9.60 7.76 -10.90
C GLU A 35 -8.91 8.32 -9.64
N GLY A 36 -9.61 8.34 -8.51
CA GLY A 36 -9.03 8.76 -7.23
C GLY A 36 -7.90 7.86 -6.78
N TYR A 37 -8.07 6.53 -6.90
CA TYR A 37 -6.98 5.58 -6.63
C TYR A 37 -5.79 5.79 -7.58
N SER A 38 -6.05 6.02 -8.87
CA SER A 38 -5.03 6.35 -9.88
C SER A 38 -4.28 7.65 -9.58
N LYS A 39 -4.94 8.67 -9.00
CA LYS A 39 -4.27 9.91 -8.55
C LYS A 39 -3.31 9.65 -7.39
N TRP A 40 -3.63 8.72 -6.49
CA TRP A 40 -2.71 8.32 -5.42
C TRP A 40 -1.46 7.63 -5.95
N GLU A 41 -1.60 6.69 -6.88
CA GLU A 41 -0.44 6.00 -7.50
C GLU A 41 0.46 6.94 -8.32
N ARG A 42 -0.07 8.08 -8.77
CA ARG A 42 0.68 9.11 -9.50
C ARG A 42 1.22 10.22 -8.60
N GLY A 43 0.90 10.21 -7.30
CA GLY A 43 1.30 11.26 -6.37
C GLY A 43 0.60 12.61 -6.58
N ILE A 44 -0.51 12.64 -7.33
CA ILE A 44 -1.29 13.86 -7.60
C ILE A 44 -2.14 14.24 -6.39
N SER A 45 -2.59 13.24 -5.63
CA SER A 45 -3.26 13.42 -4.37
C SER A 45 -2.82 12.34 -3.39
N ILE A 46 -3.11 12.55 -2.11
CA ILE A 46 -2.82 11.59 -1.05
C ILE A 46 -4.14 11.03 -0.47
N PRO A 47 -4.17 9.75 -0.04
CA PRO A 47 -5.30 9.22 0.71
C PRO A 47 -5.42 9.95 2.07
N SER A 48 -6.64 10.04 2.60
CA SER A 48 -6.85 10.54 3.96
C SER A 48 -6.26 9.58 5.00
N ILE A 49 -6.02 10.05 6.23
CA ILE A 49 -5.50 9.22 7.33
C ILE A 49 -6.34 7.96 7.54
N ARG A 50 -7.67 8.07 7.53
CA ARG A 50 -8.59 6.92 7.62
C ARG A 50 -8.36 5.90 6.50
N ARG A 51 -8.10 6.36 5.27
CA ARG A 51 -7.83 5.47 4.12
C ARG A 51 -6.43 4.86 4.17
N LEU A 52 -5.42 5.61 4.62
CA LEU A 52 -4.09 5.07 4.86
C LEU A 52 -4.12 3.92 5.86
N GLN A 53 -4.86 4.08 6.97
CA GLN A 53 -5.07 3.01 7.95
C GLN A 53 -5.79 1.80 7.34
N LYS A 54 -6.84 2.02 6.54
CA LYS A 54 -7.55 0.93 5.82
C LYS A 54 -6.61 0.16 4.89
N ILE A 55 -5.78 0.87 4.11
CA ILE A 55 -4.80 0.26 3.19
C ILE A 55 -3.78 -0.57 3.96
N ALA A 56 -3.21 0.01 5.03
CA ALA A 56 -2.24 -0.67 5.90
C ALA A 56 -2.83 -1.96 6.48
N ASN A 57 -4.06 -1.90 7.00
CA ASN A 57 -4.78 -3.06 7.52
C ASN A 57 -5.09 -4.11 6.45
N PHE A 58 -5.52 -3.68 5.25
CA PHE A 58 -5.81 -4.58 4.12
C PHE A 58 -4.59 -5.43 3.76
N TYR A 59 -3.40 -4.81 3.68
CA TYR A 59 -2.14 -5.49 3.38
C TYR A 59 -1.43 -6.08 4.60
N LYS A 60 -1.98 -5.87 5.80
CA LYS A 60 -1.40 -6.29 7.09
C LYS A 60 0.02 -5.77 7.31
N ILE A 61 0.26 -4.50 6.98
CA ILE A 61 1.51 -3.76 7.22
C ILE A 61 1.22 -2.53 8.08
N GLU A 62 2.26 -1.88 8.61
CA GLU A 62 2.07 -0.63 9.36
C GLU A 62 1.88 0.57 8.42
N THR A 63 1.13 1.59 8.86
CA THR A 63 1.01 2.83 8.06
C THR A 63 2.37 3.52 7.91
N SER A 64 3.25 3.40 8.90
CA SER A 64 4.62 3.92 8.84
C SER A 64 5.45 3.24 7.75
N ASP A 65 5.26 1.93 7.51
CA ASP A 65 5.91 1.21 6.42
C ASP A 65 5.47 1.77 5.07
N LEU A 66 4.16 1.97 4.89
CA LEU A 66 3.61 2.49 3.64
C LEU A 66 4.14 3.89 3.28
N LEU A 67 4.47 4.71 4.29
CA LEU A 67 4.93 6.09 4.10
C LEU A 67 6.45 6.22 4.00
N ASN A 68 7.20 5.48 4.83
CA ASN A 68 8.62 5.71 5.04
C ASN A 68 9.54 4.69 4.38
N LYS A 69 9.01 3.53 3.95
CA LYS A 69 9.82 2.46 3.36
C LYS A 69 9.73 2.45 1.85
N LYS A 70 10.77 1.94 1.19
CA LYS A 70 10.76 1.71 -0.25
C LYS A 70 10.00 0.41 -0.58
N PRO A 71 9.58 0.21 -1.84
CA PRO A 71 8.91 -1.01 -2.26
C PRO A 71 9.69 -2.29 -1.92
N GLU A 72 11.03 -2.26 -1.99
CA GLU A 72 11.88 -3.40 -1.67
C GLU A 72 11.79 -3.79 -0.19
N ASP A 73 11.76 -2.81 0.71
CA ASP A 73 11.62 -3.04 2.14
C ASP A 73 10.21 -3.58 2.48
N ILE A 74 9.17 -3.10 1.80
CA ILE A 74 7.81 -3.63 1.95
C ILE A 74 7.77 -5.09 1.49
N LEU A 75 8.43 -5.43 0.37
CA LEU A 75 8.52 -6.82 -0.09
C LEU A 75 9.16 -7.71 0.99
N LEU A 76 10.25 -7.27 1.62
CA LEU A 76 10.88 -8.02 2.71
C LEU A 76 9.91 -8.30 3.86
N ILE A 77 9.16 -7.29 4.32
CA ILE A 77 8.13 -7.45 5.35
C ILE A 77 7.09 -8.49 4.95
N LEU A 78 6.58 -8.42 3.71
CA LEU A 78 5.57 -9.36 3.22
C LEU A 78 6.11 -10.80 3.17
N LEU A 79 7.37 -10.99 2.76
CA LEU A 79 8.01 -12.30 2.72
C LEU A 79 8.25 -12.87 4.11
N GLU A 80 8.68 -12.05 5.07
CA GLU A 80 8.86 -12.46 6.48
C GLU A 80 7.54 -12.89 7.12
N ARG A 81 6.45 -12.18 6.83
CA ARG A 81 5.11 -12.55 7.29
C ARG A 81 4.63 -13.86 6.69
N LYS A 82 4.81 -14.09 5.38
CA LYS A 82 4.49 -15.38 4.75
C LYS A 82 5.26 -16.54 5.38
N LYS A 83 6.56 -16.37 5.64
CA LYS A 83 7.38 -17.39 6.34
C LYS A 83 6.84 -17.70 7.74
N SER A 84 6.43 -16.67 8.47
CA SER A 84 5.89 -16.81 9.83
C SER A 84 4.52 -17.49 9.88
N GLN A 85 3.71 -17.36 8.82
CA GLN A 85 2.45 -18.09 8.68
C GLN A 85 2.67 -19.57 8.36
N ILE A 86 3.67 -19.90 7.55
CA ILE A 86 3.99 -21.29 7.16
C ILE A 86 4.59 -22.07 8.34
N LYS A 87 5.41 -21.44 9.19
CA LYS A 87 6.04 -22.09 10.36
C LYS A 87 5.10 -22.40 11.53
N LYS A 88 3.83 -21.97 11.47
CA LYS A 88 2.81 -22.21 12.52
C LYS A 88 1.97 -23.47 12.27
N ILE A 89 2.38 -24.31 11.32
CA ILE A 89 1.82 -25.62 10.99
C ILE A 89 2.88 -26.66 11.31
#